data_AF-A0A7J9D7E9-F1
#
_entry.id   AF-A0A7J9D7E9-F1
#
_cell.length_a   1.000
_cell.length_b   1.000
_cell.length_c   1.000
_cell.angle_alpha   90.00
_cell.angle_beta   90.00
_cell.angle_gamma   90.00
#
_symmetry.space_group_name_H-M   'P 1'
#
loop_
_entity.id
_entity.type
_entity.pdbx_description
1 polymer ?
#
loop_
_entity_poly.entity_id
_entity_poly.type
_entity_poly.pdbx_seq_one_letter_code
_entity_poly.pdbx_strand_id
1 'polypeptide(L)'
;MLSFSQSSVSFQNSRGTKRKWVPEEDVALVACIVDLYNVGTYNADTRFKTGYLNELERMLEKVLPHAILKAKLNLESMIRTLKRDWAIVYDMLRGKDNSGFG
;
A
#
# COMPACT_ATOMS: atom_id res chain seq x y z
N MET A 1 0.88 11.47 28.82
CA MET A 1 1.12 10.47 27.76
C MET A 1 -0.20 10.27 27.04
N LEU A 2 -0.35 10.78 25.82
CA LEU A 2 -1.59 10.65 25.05
C LEU A 2 -1.55 9.30 24.35
N SER A 3 -2.42 8.38 24.77
CA SER A 3 -2.61 7.08 24.12
C SER A 3 -3.29 7.31 22.77
N PHE A 4 -2.54 7.11 21.68
CA PHE A 4 -3.11 7.05 20.35
C PHE A 4 -3.81 5.69 20.21
N SER A 5 -5.14 5.70 20.31
CA SER A 5 -5.95 4.53 20.00
C SER A 5 -5.94 4.35 18.47
N GLN A 6 -5.23 3.32 18.00
CA GLN A 6 -5.09 3.01 16.58
C GLN A 6 -6.41 2.37 16.10
N SER A 7 -7.35 3.20 15.63
CA SER A 7 -8.56 2.72 14.98
C SER A 7 -8.22 2.23 13.57
N SER A 8 -8.04 0.93 13.41
CA SER A 8 -7.95 0.29 12.09
C SER A 8 -9.32 0.37 11.40
N VAL A 9 -9.49 1.30 10.46
CA VAL A 9 -10.67 1.33 9.59
C VAL A 9 -10.63 0.11 8.70
N SER A 10 -11.42 -0.90 9.04
CA SER A 10 -11.56 -2.10 8.23
C SER A 10 -12.51 -1.87 7.07
N PHE A 11 -12.00 -1.81 5.85
CA PHE A 11 -12.83 -1.89 4.66
C PHE A 11 -13.43 -3.31 4.54
N GLN A 12 -14.74 -3.42 4.74
CA GLN A 12 -15.48 -4.65 4.47
C GLN A 12 -15.66 -4.80 2.96
N ASN A 13 -15.19 -5.92 2.42
CA ASN A 13 -15.64 -6.40 1.11
C ASN A 13 -16.33 -7.75 1.30
N SER A 14 -17.52 -7.88 0.73
CA SER A 14 -18.48 -8.94 1.08
C SER A 14 -18.22 -10.28 0.36
N ARG A 15 -18.54 -11.36 1.10
CA ARG A 15 -18.75 -12.77 0.70
C ARG A 15 -17.53 -13.61 0.24
N GLY A 16 -17.16 -14.55 1.12
CA GLY A 16 -16.16 -15.61 0.94
C GLY A 16 -15.07 -15.50 2.01
N THR A 17 -14.71 -16.62 2.65
CA THR A 17 -13.58 -16.75 3.62
C THR A 17 -12.23 -16.54 2.92
N LYS A 18 -12.02 -15.37 2.31
CA LYS A 18 -10.75 -14.96 1.72
C LYS A 18 -9.91 -14.32 2.80
N ARG A 19 -8.63 -14.73 2.88
CA ARG A 19 -7.62 -14.09 3.73
C ARG A 19 -7.72 -12.58 3.57
N LYS A 20 -7.93 -11.89 4.69
CA LYS A 20 -7.98 -10.44 4.73
C LYS A 20 -6.55 -9.92 4.83
N TRP A 21 -6.25 -8.87 4.08
CA TRP A 21 -4.99 -8.16 4.19
C TRP A 21 -4.84 -7.56 5.59
N VAL A 22 -3.65 -7.61 6.16
CA VAL A 22 -3.36 -7.12 7.52
C VAL A 22 -2.40 -5.92 7.48
N PRO A 23 -2.43 -5.04 8.51
CA PRO A 23 -1.59 -3.84 8.53
C PRO A 23 -0.08 -4.11 8.38
N GLU A 24 0.40 -5.26 8.85
CA GLU A 24 1.80 -5.67 8.71
C GLU A 24 2.18 -5.89 7.23
N GLU A 25 1.23 -6.36 6.42
CA GLU A 25 1.41 -6.50 4.97
C GLU A 25 1.46 -5.14 4.28
N ASP A 26 0.68 -4.14 4.75
CA ASP A 26 0.76 -2.76 4.26
C ASP A 26 2.14 -2.15 4.55
N VAL A 27 2.64 -2.33 5.78
CA VAL A 27 3.98 -1.84 6.17
C VAL A 27 5.07 -2.48 5.30
N ALA A 28 5.00 -3.80 5.09
CA ALA A 28 5.95 -4.51 4.23
C ALA A 28 5.87 -4.04 2.77
N LEU A 29 4.67 -3.81 2.24
CA LEU A 29 4.46 -3.30 0.88
C LEU A 29 5.06 -1.90 0.71
N VAL A 30 4.81 -0.99 1.65
CA VAL A 30 5.37 0.37 1.62
C VAL A 30 6.91 0.31 1.69
N ALA A 31 7.46 -0.50 2.60
CA ALA A 31 8.91 -0.69 2.69
C ALA A 31 9.51 -1.20 1.37
N CYS A 32 8.91 -2.22 0.75
CA CYS A 32 9.38 -2.75 -0.52
C CYS A 32 9.29 -1.73 -1.66
N ILE A 33 8.26 -0.87 -1.70
CA ILE A 33 8.15 0.21 -2.69
C ILE A 33 9.27 1.25 -2.51
N VAL A 34 9.57 1.61 -1.27
CA VAL A 34 10.66 2.55 -0.93
C VAL A 34 12.01 1.96 -1.33
N ASP A 35 12.27 0.70 -0.99
CA ASP A 35 13.50 0.02 -1.36
C ASP A 35 13.64 -0.11 -2.88
N LEU A 36 12.56 -0.45 -3.59
CA LEU A 36 12.54 -0.51 -5.05
C LEU A 36 12.88 0.85 -5.68
N TYR A 37 12.34 1.93 -5.13
CA TYR A 37 12.66 3.30 -5.56
C TYR A 37 14.14 3.63 -5.32
N ASN A 38 14.69 3.24 -4.17
CA ASN A 38 16.09 3.48 -3.81
C ASN A 38 17.06 2.68 -4.68
N VAL A 39 16.69 1.46 -5.11
CA VAL A 39 17.49 0.66 -6.05
C VAL A 39 17.61 1.36 -7.41
N GLY A 40 16.57 2.10 -7.83
CA GLY A 40 16.62 2.93 -9.03
C GLY A 40 16.46 2.20 -10.36
N THR A 41 16.68 0.89 -10.41
CA THR A 41 16.59 0.06 -11.64
C THR A 41 15.28 0.25 -12.40
N TYR A 42 14.17 0.28 -11.65
CA TYR A 42 12.82 0.42 -12.21
C TYR A 42 12.31 1.87 -12.22
N ASN A 43 13.11 2.87 -11.86
CA ASN A 43 12.66 4.26 -11.87
C ASN A 43 12.56 4.80 -13.31
N ALA A 44 11.52 5.59 -13.57
CA ALA A 44 11.37 6.48 -14.71
C ALA A 44 11.04 7.89 -14.18
N ASP A 45 11.01 8.89 -15.07
CA ASP A 45 10.94 10.31 -14.70
C ASP A 45 9.80 10.66 -13.72
N THR A 46 8.65 9.97 -13.83
CA THR A 46 7.46 10.23 -13.00
C THR A 46 6.84 8.98 -12.39
N ARG A 47 7.38 7.78 -12.68
CA ARG A 47 6.75 6.50 -12.34
C ARG A 47 7.76 5.36 -12.34
N PHE A 48 7.29 4.16 -12.05
CA PHE A 48 8.07 2.95 -12.31
C PHE A 48 7.95 2.48 -13.78
N LYS A 49 9.03 1.88 -14.29
CA LYS A 49 9.12 1.17 -15.57
C LYS A 49 8.26 -0.09 -15.54
N THR A 50 8.02 -0.67 -16.72
CA THR A 50 7.31 -1.94 -16.82
C THR A 50 8.04 -3.05 -16.06
N GLY A 51 7.30 -4.02 -15.53
CA GLY A 51 7.86 -5.14 -14.77
C GLY A 51 8.20 -4.85 -13.30
N TYR A 52 8.03 -3.61 -12.81
CA TYR A 52 8.28 -3.28 -11.40
C TYR A 52 7.39 -4.08 -10.44
N LEU A 53 6.18 -4.44 -10.86
CA LEU A 53 5.26 -5.26 -10.06
C LEU A 53 5.82 -6.65 -9.78
N ASN A 54 6.47 -7.27 -10.76
CA ASN A 54 7.08 -8.60 -10.60
C ASN A 54 8.25 -8.55 -9.61
N GLU A 55 9.04 -7.47 -9.66
CA GLU A 55 10.12 -7.28 -8.70
C GLU A 55 9.58 -7.01 -7.30
N LEU A 56 8.54 -6.18 -7.19
CA LEU A 56 7.88 -5.88 -5.92
C LEU A 56 7.28 -7.15 -5.30
N GLU A 57 6.65 -8.01 -6.11
CA GLU A 57 6.16 -9.32 -5.68
C GLU A 57 7.30 -10.20 -5.16
N ARG A 58 8.42 -10.27 -5.88
CA ARG A 58 9.63 -11.00 -5.44
C ARG A 58 10.19 -10.47 -4.11
N MET A 59 10.19 -9.16 -3.89
CA MET A 59 10.65 -8.55 -2.64
C MET A 59 9.71 -8.91 -1.49
N LEU A 60 8.39 -8.82 -1.73
CA LEU A 60 7.37 -9.20 -0.76
C LEU A 60 7.42 -10.69 -0.39
N GLU A 61 7.66 -11.59 -1.34
CA GLU A 61 7.84 -13.02 -1.06
C GLU A 61 9.01 -13.29 -0.10
N LYS A 62 10.08 -12.49 -0.16
CA LYS A 62 11.23 -12.62 0.75
C LYS A 62 10.89 -12.11 2.16
N VAL A 63 10.17 -11.00 2.26
CA VAL A 63 9.80 -10.38 3.54
C VAL A 63 8.68 -11.18 4.21
N LEU A 64 7.76 -11.74 3.42
CA LEU A 64 6.57 -12.45 3.87
C LEU A 64 6.49 -13.85 3.22
N PRO A 65 7.42 -14.77 3.54
CA PRO A 65 7.50 -16.09 2.88
C PRO A 65 6.30 -17.00 3.19
N HIS A 66 5.56 -16.71 4.26
CA HIS A 66 4.35 -17.42 4.67
C HIS A 66 3.06 -16.73 4.19
N ALA A 67 3.18 -15.54 3.60
CA ALA A 67 2.05 -14.96 2.91
C ALA A 67 1.80 -15.80 1.65
N ILE A 68 0.61 -16.37 1.53
CA ILE A 68 0.18 -17.07 0.31
C ILE A 68 -0.05 -15.98 -0.74
N LEU A 69 1.04 -15.39 -1.24
CA LEU A 69 1.04 -14.34 -2.27
C LEU A 69 0.63 -14.92 -3.62
N LYS A 70 0.90 -16.22 -3.80
CA LYS A 70 0.78 -16.99 -5.04
C LYS A 70 -0.61 -17.08 -5.70
N ALA A 71 -1.71 -16.73 -5.02
CA ALA A 71 -3.03 -17.03 -5.57
C ALA A 71 -3.74 -15.85 -6.24
N LYS A 72 -3.76 -14.65 -5.66
CA LYS A 72 -4.57 -13.55 -6.21
C LYS A 72 -4.42 -12.21 -5.50
N LEU A 73 -3.22 -11.87 -5.03
CA LEU A 73 -3.05 -10.53 -4.50
C LEU A 73 -3.04 -9.55 -5.66
N ASN A 74 -4.14 -8.81 -5.80
CA ASN A 74 -4.22 -7.70 -6.74
C ASN A 74 -3.36 -6.56 -6.15
N LEU A 75 -2.03 -6.71 -6.21
CA LEU A 75 -1.06 -5.71 -5.74
C LEU A 75 -1.37 -4.34 -6.36
N GLU A 76 -1.84 -4.32 -7.60
CA GLU A 76 -2.31 -3.11 -8.25
C GLU A 76 -3.46 -2.45 -7.49
N SER A 77 -4.45 -3.23 -7.01
CA SER A 77 -5.53 -2.71 -6.16
C SER A 77 -5.01 -2.17 -4.83
N MET A 78 -4.04 -2.83 -4.19
CA MET A 78 -3.46 -2.36 -2.93
C MET A 78 -2.70 -1.05 -3.11
N ILE A 79 -1.83 -0.99 -4.12
CA ILE A 79 -1.10 0.24 -4.51
C ILE A 79 -2.10 1.36 -4.86
N ARG A 80 -3.21 1.04 -5.52
CA ARG A 80 -4.27 2.01 -5.83
C ARG A 80 -4.94 2.55 -4.57
N THR A 81 -5.22 1.71 -3.58
CA THR A 81 -5.76 2.14 -2.29
C THR A 81 -4.76 3.03 -1.55
N LEU A 82 -3.50 2.59 -1.41
CA LEU A 82 -2.45 3.39 -0.77
C LEU A 82 -2.25 4.76 -1.41
N LYS A 83 -2.31 4.85 -2.75
CA LYS A 83 -2.25 6.14 -3.46
C LYS A 83 -3.43 7.06 -3.13
N ARG A 84 -4.64 6.51 -2.97
CA ARG A 84 -5.82 7.30 -2.58
C ARG A 84 -5.70 7.79 -1.15
N ASP A 85 -5.32 6.91 -0.24
CA ASP A 85 -5.16 7.25 1.18
C ASP A 85 -4.06 8.31 1.36
N TRP A 86 -2.94 8.17 0.63
CA TRP A 86 -1.90 9.19 0.60
C TRP A 86 -2.41 10.52 0.04
N ALA A 87 -3.20 10.52 -1.04
CA ALA A 87 -3.79 11.76 -1.57
C ALA A 87 -4.64 12.48 -0.52
N ILE A 88 -5.48 11.74 0.22
CA ILE A 88 -6.30 12.29 1.31
C ILE A 88 -5.40 12.92 2.39
N VAL A 89 -4.37 12.20 2.86
CA VAL A 89 -3.44 12.70 3.88
C VAL A 89 -2.68 13.93 3.36
N TYR A 90 -2.24 13.91 2.12
CA TYR A 90 -1.53 15.01 1.47
C TYR A 90 -2.41 16.26 1.33
N ASP A 91 -3.68 16.09 0.98
CA ASP A 91 -4.65 17.18 0.89
C ASP A 91 -4.91 17.79 2.27
N MET A 92 -5.04 16.96 3.30
CA MET A 92 -5.14 17.42 4.70
C MET A 92 -3.90 18.23 5.12
N LEU A 93 -2.70 17.80 4.72
CA LEU A 93 -1.45 18.50 5.05
C LEU A 93 -1.26 19.81 4.29
N ARG A 94 -1.79 19.94 3.06
CA ARG A 94 -1.60 21.12 2.21
C ARG A 94 -2.68 22.17 2.32
N GLY A 95 -3.76 21.90 3.05
CA GLY A 95 -4.62 22.88 3.71
C GLY A 95 -4.82 24.20 2.97
N LYS A 96 -5.53 24.18 1.85
CA LYS A 96 -6.13 25.39 1.29
C LYS A 96 -7.67 25.33 1.24
N ASP A 97 -8.26 24.14 1.10
CA ASP A 97 -9.71 23.98 0.88
C ASP A 97 -10.34 22.93 1.82
N ASN A 98 -10.13 23.07 3.13
CA ASN A 98 -10.76 22.22 4.16
C ASN A 98 -12.26 22.53 4.41
N SER A 99 -12.99 23.09 3.42
CA SER A 99 -14.43 23.36 3.50
C SER A 99 -15.31 22.31 2.80
N GLY A 100 -14.75 21.18 2.36
CA GLY A 100 -15.42 20.22 1.47
C GLY A 100 -15.75 18.83 2.03
N PHE A 101 -15.69 18.62 3.35
CA PHE A 101 -16.29 17.43 3.95
C PHE A 101 -17.78 17.71 4.21
N GLY A 102 -18.59 17.51 3.18
CA GLY A 102 -20.06 17.58 3.18
C GLY A 102 -20.64 16.51 2.28
#